data_AF-A0A0F8XWY3-F1
#
_entry.id   AF-A0A0F8XWY3-F1
#
_cell.length_a   1.000
_cell.length_b   1.000
_cell.length_c   1.000
_cell.angle_alpha   90.00
_cell.angle_beta   90.00
_cell.angle_gamma   90.00
#
_symmetry.space_group_name_H-M   'P 1'
#
loop_
_entity.id
_entity.type
_entity.pdbx_description
1 polymer ?
#
loop_
_entity_poly.entity_id
_entity_poly.type
_entity_poly.pdbx_seq_one_letter_code
_entity_poly.pdbx_strand_id
1 'polypeptide(L)'
;MAIGNEQITIGTTATAIITDDYDGQRVVIRNMSSSRSVFIGDSDVTINDGHELIKDSNIELFLGPGEEIYGVVAEGTETVCYLATMNE
;
A
#
# COMPACT_ATOMS: atom_id res chain seq x y z
N MET A 1 5.90 1.72 -21.23
CA MET A 1 4.83 1.33 -20.29
C MET A 1 5.18 -0.01 -19.67
N ALA A 2 5.80 0.00 -18.48
CA ALA A 2 5.89 -1.18 -17.63
C ALA A 2 4.75 -1.11 -16.61
N ILE A 3 4.04 -2.22 -16.42
CA ILE A 3 3.06 -2.37 -15.35
C ILE A 3 3.72 -3.27 -14.31
N GLY A 4 3.86 -2.75 -13.09
CA GLY A 4 4.35 -3.52 -11.94
C GLY A 4 3.17 -4.04 -11.12
N ASN A 5 3.21 -5.29 -10.68
CA ASN A 5 2.25 -5.81 -9.73
C ASN A 5 2.93 -6.78 -8.76
N GLU A 6 2.62 -6.66 -7.47
CA GLU A 6 3.13 -7.56 -6.44
C GLU A 6 2.12 -7.72 -5.30
N GLN A 7 2.26 -8.82 -4.55
CA GLN A 7 1.51 -9.08 -3.33
C GLN A 7 2.44 -9.06 -2.13
N ILE A 8 2.04 -8.34 -1.09
CA ILE A 8 2.84 -8.10 0.11
C ILE A 8 2.02 -8.51 1.32
N THR A 9 2.68 -9.19 2.26
CA THR A 9 2.09 -9.55 3.54
C THR A 9 2.46 -8.49 4.57
N ILE A 10 1.45 -7.79 5.07
CA ILE A 10 1.57 -6.71 6.04
C ILE A 10 1.31 -7.26 7.45
N GLY A 11 2.17 -6.92 8.39
CA GLY A 11 2.03 -7.26 9.80
C GLY A 11 1.68 -6.06 10.69
N THR A 12 1.90 -6.21 12.00
CA THR A 12 1.64 -5.16 13.00
C THR A 12 2.73 -4.10 13.08
N THR A 13 3.74 -4.19 12.21
CA THR A 13 4.79 -3.18 12.03
C THR A 13 4.66 -2.61 10.63
N ALA A 14 4.96 -1.31 10.47
CA ALA A 14 4.98 -0.66 9.17
C ALA A 14 5.82 -1.49 8.17
N THR A 15 5.16 -1.96 7.13
CA THR A 15 5.73 -2.84 6.11
C THR A 15 5.67 -2.11 4.78
N ALA A 16 6.80 -2.02 4.08
CA ALA A 16 6.84 -1.35 2.79
C ALA A 16 5.94 -2.08 1.79
N ILE A 17 5.05 -1.34 1.14
CA ILE A 17 4.20 -1.80 0.04
C ILE A 17 4.82 -1.38 -1.29
N ILE A 18 5.35 -0.16 -1.35
CA ILE A 18 5.96 0.41 -2.54
C ILE A 18 7.26 1.07 -2.10
N THR A 19 8.37 0.57 -2.63
CA THR A 19 9.72 1.14 -2.44
C THR A 19 10.34 1.56 -3.77
N ASP A 20 9.59 1.43 -4.87
CA ASP A 20 10.13 1.67 -6.20
C ASP A 20 10.27 3.17 -6.47
N ASP A 21 11.48 3.58 -6.83
CA ASP A 21 11.87 4.94 -7.21
C ASP A 21 11.50 5.23 -8.68
N TYR A 22 10.22 5.12 -9.00
CA TYR A 22 9.71 5.51 -10.32
C TYR A 22 9.25 6.98 -10.30
N ASP A 23 9.73 7.76 -11.27
CA ASP A 23 9.29 9.14 -11.50
C ASP A 23 7.79 9.18 -11.78
N GLY A 24 6.99 9.64 -10.81
CA GLY A 24 5.57 9.93 -10.99
C GLY A 24 4.72 8.73 -11.42
N GLN A 25 4.22 7.96 -10.46
CA GLN A 25 3.40 6.78 -10.76
C GLN A 25 2.00 6.86 -10.16
N ARG A 26 1.05 6.27 -10.89
CA ARG A 26 -0.30 6.03 -10.39
C ARG A 26 -0.34 4.60 -9.85
N VAL A 27 -0.68 4.46 -8.58
CA VAL A 27 -0.68 3.16 -7.91
C VAL A 27 -2.05 2.86 -7.33
N VAL A 28 -2.53 1.66 -7.64
CA VAL A 28 -3.75 1.12 -7.04
C VAL A 28 -3.33 0.07 -6.02
N ILE A 29 -3.72 0.27 -4.76
CA ILE A 29 -3.47 -0.66 -3.67
C ILE A 29 -4.79 -1.31 -3.29
N ARG A 30 -4.85 -2.64 -3.30
CA ARG A 30 -6.02 -3.43 -2.93
C ARG A 30 -5.76 -4.24 -1.67
N ASN A 31 -6.63 -4.07 -0.68
CA ASN A 31 -6.68 -4.94 0.48
C ASN A 31 -7.42 -6.23 0.08
N MET A 32 -6.69 -7.35 0.05
CA MET A 32 -7.24 -8.65 -0.31
C MET A 32 -7.89 -9.36 0.89
N SER A 33 -7.81 -8.77 2.08
CA SER A 33 -8.47 -9.29 3.27
C SER A 33 -9.99 -9.20 3.14
N SER A 34 -10.67 -10.25 3.59
CA SER A 34 -12.11 -10.28 3.79
C SER A 34 -12.53 -9.97 5.23
N SER A 35 -11.57 -9.68 6.12
CA SER A 35 -11.82 -9.60 7.56
C SER A 35 -11.28 -8.35 8.24
N ARG A 36 -10.13 -7.82 7.81
CA ARG A 36 -9.45 -6.70 8.49
C ARG A 36 -9.16 -5.54 7.55
N SER A 37 -9.12 -4.35 8.13
CA SER A 37 -8.62 -3.15 7.46
C SER A 37 -7.08 -3.13 7.51
N VAL A 38 -6.48 -2.50 6.50
CA VAL A 38 -5.06 -2.17 6.45
C VAL A 38 -4.93 -0.66 6.53
N PHE A 39 -4.01 -0.16 7.35
CA PHE A 39 -3.73 1.27 7.45
C PHE A 39 -2.52 1.59 6.59
N ILE A 40 -2.63 2.58 5.71
CA ILE A 40 -1.61 2.94 4.71
C ILE A 40 -1.07 4.34 5.00
N GLY A 41 0.24 4.53 4.85
CA GLY A 41 0.91 5.81 5.07
C GLY A 41 2.42 5.73 4.83
N ASP A 42 3.16 6.61 5.49
CA ASP A 42 4.62 6.68 5.41
C ASP A 42 5.30 5.59 6.27
N SER A 43 6.63 5.57 6.29
CA SER A 43 7.44 4.53 6.99
C SER A 43 7.16 4.37 8.50
N ASP A 44 6.57 5.38 9.14
CA ASP A 44 6.20 5.43 10.55
C ASP A 44 4.69 5.24 10.79
N VAL A 45 3.93 4.84 9.76
CA VAL A 45 2.48 4.65 9.85
C VAL A 45 2.08 3.69 10.98
N THR A 46 1.07 4.11 11.73
CA THR A 46 0.39 3.38 12.79
C THR A 46 -1.10 3.24 12.47
N ILE A 47 -1.80 2.46 13.27
CA ILE A 47 -3.27 2.33 13.17
C ILE A 47 -4.04 3.61 13.52
N ASN A 48 -3.37 4.62 14.11
CA ASN A 48 -4.02 5.85 14.57
C ASN A 48 -3.84 7.03 13.61
N ASP A 49 -2.80 7.00 12.77
CA ASP A 49 -2.45 8.07 11.82
C ASP A 49 -2.55 7.63 10.35
N GLY A 50 -2.60 6.31 10.08
CA GLY A 50 -2.70 5.77 8.73
C GLY A 50 -4.10 5.91 8.12
N HIS A 51 -4.13 5.96 6.79
CA HIS A 51 -5.36 5.93 6.02
C HIS A 51 -5.96 4.52 6.04
N GLU A 52 -7.19 4.40 6.54
CA GLU A 52 -7.86 3.09 6.64
C GLU A 52 -8.34 2.60 5.27
N LEU A 53 -7.69 1.54 4.77
CA LEU A 53 -8.15 0.75 3.64
C LEU A 53 -8.97 -0.44 4.15
N ILE A 54 -10.29 -0.29 4.14
CA ILE A 54 -11.23 -1.33 4.56
C ILE A 54 -11.07 -2.62 3.75
N LYS A 55 -11.52 -3.73 4.34
CA LYS A 55 -11.54 -5.06 3.71
C LYS A 55 -12.21 -5.06 2.33
N ASP A 56 -11.67 -5.86 1.42
CA ASP A 56 -12.08 -6.01 0.01
C ASP A 56 -12.27 -4.68 -0.74
N SER A 57 -11.50 -3.65 -0.35
CA SER A 57 -11.49 -2.35 -1.00
C SER A 57 -10.12 -2.04 -1.62
N ASN A 58 -10.11 -1.01 -2.46
CA ASN A 58 -8.91 -0.48 -3.06
C ASN A 58 -8.85 1.04 -2.91
N ILE A 59 -7.63 1.57 -2.93
CA ILE A 59 -7.34 2.99 -2.99
C ILE A 59 -6.41 3.24 -4.17
N GLU A 60 -6.55 4.41 -4.76
CA GLU A 60 -5.68 4.89 -5.81
C GLU A 60 -4.92 6.12 -5.31
N LEU A 61 -3.61 6.09 -5.48
CA LEU A 61 -2.68 7.12 -5.05
C LEU A 61 -1.84 7.59 -6.23
N PHE A 62 -1.50 8.88 -6.21
CA PHE A 62 -0.52 9.47 -7.10
C PHE A 62 0.75 9.68 -6.27
N LEU A 63 1.80 8.95 -6.61
CA LEU A 63 3.08 9.04 -5.93
C LEU A 63 4.03 9.93 -6.71
N GLY A 64 4.66 10.86 -6.00
CA GLY A 64 5.80 11.63 -6.47
C GLY A 64 7.07 10.78 -6.59
N PRO A 65 8.13 11.33 -7.20
CA PRO A 65 9.42 10.65 -7.30
C PRO A 65 10.02 10.39 -5.90
N GLY A 66 10.43 9.16 -5.66
CA GLY A 66 11.01 8.72 -4.39
C GLY A 66 10.03 8.59 -3.21
N GLU A 67 8.71 8.72 -3.44
CA GLU A 67 7.72 8.46 -2.39
C GLU A 67 7.53 6.96 -2.17
N GLU A 68 7.66 6.55 -0.90
CA GLU A 68 7.44 5.19 -0.47
C GLU A 68 6.10 5.07 0.26
N ILE A 69 5.42 3.95 0.08
CA ILE A 69 4.16 3.66 0.78
C ILE A 69 4.35 2.44 1.64
N TYR A 70 3.92 2.55 2.88
CA TYR A 70 3.92 1.48 3.87
C TYR A 70 2.49 1.19 4.32
N GLY A 71 2.31 0.01 4.91
CA GLY A 71 1.08 -0.30 5.61
C GLY A 71 1.28 -1.11 6.87
N VAL A 72 0.27 -1.09 7.71
CA VAL A 72 0.23 -1.77 9.00
C VAL A 72 -1.18 -2.30 9.28
N VAL A 73 -1.26 -3.40 10.02
CA VAL A 73 -2.53 -3.94 10.54
C VAL A 73 -2.55 -3.87 12.06
N ALA A 74 -3.75 -3.75 12.64
CA ALA A 74 -3.91 -3.71 14.10
C ALA A 74 -3.47 -5.02 14.78
N GLU A 75 -3.70 -6.14 14.12
CA GLU A 75 -3.38 -7.48 14.63
C GLU A 75 -3.24 -8.49 13.49
N GLY A 76 -2.42 -9.52 13.71
CA GLY A 76 -2.21 -10.59 12.73
C GLY A 76 -1.41 -10.13 11.51
N THR A 77 -1.78 -10.67 10.35
CA THR A 77 -1.16 -10.34 9.06
C THR A 77 -2.22 -10.33 7.96
N GLU A 78 -2.11 -9.42 7.01
CA GLU A 78 -3.02 -9.35 5.85
C GLU A 78 -2.24 -9.22 4.55
N THR A 79 -2.81 -9.73 3.46
CA THR A 79 -2.21 -9.60 2.14
C THR A 79 -2.79 -8.40 1.40
N VAL A 80 -1.90 -7.58 0.85
CA VAL A 80 -2.23 -6.46 -0.03
C VAL A 80 -1.62 -6.72 -1.40
N CYS A 81 -2.32 -6.32 -2.45
CA CYS A 81 -1.79 -6.33 -3.81
C CYS A 81 -1.68 -4.89 -4.30
N TYR A 82 -0.61 -4.53 -4.99
CA TYR A 82 -0.53 -3.24 -5.68
C TYR A 82 -0.37 -3.41 -7.19
N LEU A 83 -0.84 -2.41 -7.92
CA LEU A 83 -0.67 -2.25 -9.36
C LEU A 83 -0.10 -0.86 -9.62
N ALA A 84 1.16 -0.80 -10.03
CA ALA A 84 1.85 0.44 -10.38
C ALA A 84 1.87 0.64 -11.89
N THR A 85 1.46 1.81 -12.35
CA THR A 85 1.56 2.23 -13.75
C THR A 85 2.36 3.52 -13.82
N MET A 86 3.44 3.52 -14.59
CA MET A 86 4.23 4.72 -14.87
C MET A 86 3.37 5.71 -15.67
N ASN A 87 3.34 6.97 -15.24
CA ASN A 87 2.75 8.04 -16.04
C ASN A 87 3.80 8.54 -17.05
N GLU A 88 3.39 8.72 -18.30
CA GLU A 88 4.24 9.24 -19.39
C GLU A 88 4.47 10.76 -19.31
#